data_AF-A0A8B7UGC3-F1
#
_entry.id   AF-A0A8B7UGC3-F1
#
_cell.length_a   1.000
_cell.length_b   1.000
_cell.length_c   1.000
_cell.angle_alpha   90.00
_cell.angle_beta   90.00
_cell.angle_gamma   90.00
#
_symmetry.space_group_name_H-M   'P 1'
#
loop_
_entity.id
_entity.type
_entity.pdbx_description
1 polymer ?
#
loop_
_entity_poly.entity_id
_entity_poly.type
_entity_poly.pdbx_seq_one_letter_code
_entity_poly.pdbx_strand_id
1 'polypeptide(L)'
;MAPLSEPNAVGIVIAHGSVGDAISVMVPDVYISDDGGYSWTKMLEGPHYYTILDSGGIIVAIEHSSHPINVIKFSTDEGQCWQTYTFTREPIYFTGLASEPGARSMNISIWGFTESFLTRQWVSYTIDFKDALERSCECLPEKWAPFCR
;
A
#
# COMPACT_ATOMS: atom_id res chain seq x y z
N MET A 1 -1.99 7.71 9.06
CA MET A 1 -3.01 6.67 8.79
C MET A 1 -3.03 5.73 9.99
N ALA A 2 -4.13 5.04 10.27
CA ALA A 2 -4.14 3.99 11.30
C ALA A 2 -3.44 2.72 10.76
N PRO A 3 -2.95 1.82 11.64
CA PRO A 3 -2.43 0.52 11.21
C PRO A 3 -3.46 -0.25 10.38
N LEU A 4 -3.00 -0.97 9.36
CA LEU A 4 -3.82 -1.76 8.46
C LEU A 4 -3.48 -3.24 8.61
N SER A 5 -4.52 -4.06 8.74
CA SER A 5 -4.45 -5.53 8.69
C SER A 5 -5.77 -6.03 8.12
N GLU A 6 -5.71 -7.04 7.26
CA GLU A 6 -6.91 -7.67 6.68
C GLU A 6 -6.97 -9.14 7.09
N PRO A 7 -8.12 -9.67 7.57
CA PRO A 7 -8.22 -11.07 7.99
C PRO A 7 -7.88 -12.09 6.89
N ASN A 8 -8.05 -11.70 5.63
CA ASN A 8 -7.73 -12.54 4.47
C ASN A 8 -6.23 -12.53 4.13
N ALA A 9 -5.47 -11.53 4.60
CA ALA A 9 -4.04 -11.38 4.41
C ALA A 9 -3.31 -11.79 5.70
N VAL A 10 -3.14 -13.11 5.88
CA VAL A 10 -2.65 -13.69 7.14
C VAL A 10 -1.27 -13.18 7.48
N GLY A 11 -1.08 -12.71 8.72
CA GLY A 11 0.20 -12.24 9.24
C GLY A 11 0.59 -10.81 8.83
N ILE A 12 -0.04 -10.26 7.78
CA ILE A 12 0.29 -8.93 7.27
C ILE A 12 -0.26 -7.83 8.19
N VAL A 13 0.66 -7.03 8.74
CA VAL A 13 0.36 -5.81 9.50
C VAL A 13 1.23 -4.67 8.96
N ILE A 14 0.60 -3.56 8.56
CA ILE A 14 1.28 -2.37 8.03
C ILE A 14 1.00 -1.19 8.96
N ALA A 15 2.04 -0.48 9.39
CA ALA A 15 1.89 0.65 10.29
C ALA A 15 2.96 1.72 10.06
N HIS A 16 2.61 2.98 10.37
CA HIS A 16 3.60 4.04 10.55
C HIS A 16 4.26 3.88 11.92
N GLY A 17 5.58 3.99 11.98
CA GLY A 17 6.32 3.79 13.23
C GLY A 17 7.65 4.53 13.29
N SER A 18 8.27 4.48 14.47
CA SER A 18 9.63 4.98 14.73
C SER A 18 10.37 3.97 15.59
N VAL A 19 11.66 3.75 15.32
CA VAL A 19 12.51 2.86 16.11
C VAL A 19 13.19 3.66 17.22
N GLY A 20 12.92 3.30 18.49
CA GLY A 20 13.49 3.95 19.67
C GLY A 20 12.74 3.55 20.94
N ASP A 21 13.13 4.13 22.08
CA ASP A 21 12.56 3.82 23.40
C ASP A 21 11.16 4.43 23.62
N ALA A 22 10.75 5.37 22.78
CA ALA A 22 9.46 6.03 22.83
C ALA A 22 8.99 6.44 21.42
N ILE A 23 7.70 6.75 21.31
CA ILE A 23 7.11 7.27 20.06
C ILE A 23 7.76 8.62 19.74
N SER A 24 8.35 8.72 18.55
CA SER A 24 8.98 9.95 18.08
C SER A 24 7.97 10.91 17.47
N VAL A 25 8.25 12.21 17.55
CA VAL A 25 7.53 13.27 16.83
C VAL A 25 8.08 13.52 15.43
N MET A 26 9.16 12.81 15.06
CA MET A 26 9.74 12.89 13.73
C MET A 26 8.81 12.27 12.68
N VAL A 27 9.05 12.62 11.42
CA VAL A 27 8.32 12.05 10.29
C VAL A 27 8.49 10.51 10.31
N PRO A 28 7.39 9.74 10.43
CA PRO A 28 7.48 8.30 10.60
C PRO A 28 7.72 7.60 9.25
N ASP A 29 8.43 6.48 9.33
CA ASP A 29 8.56 5.52 8.23
C ASP A 29 7.39 4.52 8.29
N VAL A 30 7.18 3.78 7.20
CA VAL A 30 6.22 2.65 7.18
C VAL A 30 6.96 1.36 7.45
N TYR A 31 6.43 0.57 8.37
CA TYR A 31 6.90 -0.77 8.71
C TYR A 31 5.84 -1.80 8.38
N ILE A 32 6.29 -3.00 8.02
CA ILE A 32 5.47 -4.15 7.74
C ILE A 32 5.92 -5.34 8.60
N SER A 33 4.96 -6.14 9.00
CA SER A 33 5.15 -7.45 9.60
C SER A 33 4.37 -8.46 8.78
N ASP A 34 4.95 -9.63 8.52
CA ASP A 34 4.37 -10.78 7.81
C ASP A 34 4.00 -11.92 8.77
N ASP A 35 4.34 -11.80 10.06
CA ASP A 35 4.15 -12.82 11.09
C ASP A 35 3.16 -12.41 12.20
N GLY A 36 2.36 -11.37 11.96
CA GLY A 36 1.34 -10.88 12.91
C GLY A 36 1.90 -9.98 14.01
N GLY A 37 3.08 -9.40 13.81
CA GLY A 37 3.67 -8.38 14.67
C GLY A 37 4.82 -8.86 15.55
N TYR A 38 5.33 -10.09 15.34
CA TYR A 38 6.49 -10.61 16.07
C TYR A 38 7.79 -10.01 15.55
N SER A 39 7.94 -9.93 14.23
CA SER A 39 9.05 -9.26 13.57
C SER A 39 8.55 -8.16 12.64
N TRP A 40 9.38 -7.13 12.48
CA TRP A 40 9.05 -5.93 11.70
C TRP A 40 10.21 -5.57 10.81
N THR A 41 9.89 -5.21 9.57
CA THR A 41 10.85 -4.71 8.59
C THR A 41 10.41 -3.32 8.12
N LYS A 42 11.37 -2.44 7.85
CA LYS A 42 11.06 -1.14 7.24
C LYS A 42 10.59 -1.39 5.80
N MET A 43 9.35 -1.00 5.51
CA MET A 43 8.70 -1.20 4.22
C MET A 43 8.98 -0.03 3.27
N LEU A 44 8.78 1.20 3.74
CA LEU A 44 8.96 2.43 2.96
C LEU A 44 9.50 3.55 3.84
N GLU A 45 10.39 4.37 3.28
CA GLU A 45 10.89 5.59 3.93
C GLU A 45 9.86 6.70 3.83
N GLY A 46 9.54 7.34 4.96
CA GLY A 46 8.56 8.40 5.05
C GLY A 46 7.10 7.95 4.99
N PRO A 47 6.16 8.89 5.17
CA PRO A 47 4.76 8.57 5.36
C PRO A 47 4.12 8.21 4.02
N HIS A 48 3.47 7.05 3.98
CA HIS A 48 2.68 6.62 2.82
C HIS A 48 1.25 6.24 3.23
N TYR A 49 0.31 6.38 2.31
CA TYR A 49 -0.97 5.67 2.35
C TYR A 49 -0.77 4.29 1.76
N TYR A 50 -1.37 3.27 2.38
CA TYR A 50 -1.22 1.90 1.93
C TYR A 50 -2.57 1.19 1.93
N THR A 51 -2.70 0.19 1.07
CA THR A 51 -3.85 -0.70 1.02
C THR A 51 -3.40 -2.10 0.62
N ILE A 52 -4.14 -3.10 1.10
CA ILE A 52 -3.92 -4.50 0.78
C ILE A 52 -4.99 -4.91 -0.23
N LEU A 53 -4.56 -5.52 -1.33
CA LEU A 53 -5.39 -6.03 -2.40
C LEU A 53 -5.15 -7.54 -2.54
N ASP A 54 -6.09 -8.24 -3.18
CA ASP A 54 -6.02 -9.68 -3.46
C ASP A 54 -5.55 -10.55 -2.27
N SER A 55 -6.14 -10.33 -1.08
CA SER A 55 -5.82 -11.08 0.14
C SER A 55 -4.34 -11.05 0.55
N GLY A 56 -3.61 -9.99 0.21
CA GLY A 56 -2.17 -9.87 0.48
C GLY A 56 -1.30 -10.10 -0.76
N GLY A 57 -1.86 -10.54 -1.88
CA GLY A 57 -1.13 -10.74 -3.13
C GLY A 57 -0.55 -9.45 -3.70
N ILE A 58 -1.18 -8.30 -3.44
CA ILE A 58 -0.64 -6.99 -3.83
C ILE A 58 -0.75 -6.01 -2.66
N ILE A 59 0.35 -5.33 -2.38
CA ILE A 59 0.37 -4.17 -1.49
C ILE A 59 0.60 -2.93 -2.33
N VAL A 60 -0.28 -1.95 -2.19
CA VAL A 60 -0.18 -0.67 -2.91
C VAL A 60 0.15 0.43 -1.91
N ALA A 61 1.02 1.35 -2.30
CA ALA A 61 1.40 2.50 -1.51
C ALA A 61 1.46 3.80 -2.34
N ILE A 62 1.07 4.90 -1.70
CA ILE A 62 1.12 6.25 -2.24
C ILE A 62 1.82 7.15 -1.24
N GLU A 63 2.79 7.94 -1.70
CA GLU A 63 3.53 8.86 -0.85
C GLU A 63 2.63 9.99 -0.32
N HIS A 64 2.70 10.25 0.98
CA HIS A 64 2.05 11.41 1.59
C HIS A 64 2.97 12.61 1.44
N SER A 65 2.72 13.40 0.39
CA SER A 65 3.45 14.62 0.07
C SER A 65 2.51 15.83 0.08
N SER A 66 3.06 17.00 0.42
CA SER A 66 2.38 18.29 0.25
C SER A 66 2.34 18.74 -1.21
N HIS A 67 3.08 18.07 -2.09
CA HIS A 67 3.15 18.35 -3.51
C HIS A 67 2.26 17.40 -4.31
N PRO A 68 1.78 17.80 -5.50
CA PRO A 68 1.06 16.92 -6.40
C PRO A 68 1.86 15.67 -6.73
N ILE A 69 1.17 14.53 -6.79
CA ILE A 69 1.75 13.23 -7.11
C ILE A 69 1.12 12.64 -8.37
N ASN A 70 1.88 11.82 -9.06
CA ASN A 70 1.42 11.06 -10.24
C ASN A 70 1.96 9.63 -10.29
N VAL A 71 2.61 9.19 -9.21
CA VAL A 71 3.23 7.88 -9.09
C VAL A 71 2.55 7.09 -7.98
N ILE A 72 2.29 5.83 -8.25
CA ILE A 72 1.86 4.83 -7.28
C ILE A 72 2.97 3.79 -7.14
N LYS A 73 3.18 3.27 -5.94
CA LYS A 73 4.09 2.16 -5.64
C LYS A 73 3.27 0.90 -5.43
N PHE A 74 3.73 -0.23 -5.94
CA PHE A 74 3.11 -1.53 -5.67
C PHE A 74 4.17 -2.60 -5.43
N SER A 75 3.80 -3.61 -4.65
CA SER A 75 4.60 -4.78 -4.32
C SER A 75 3.73 -6.02 -4.51
N THR A 76 4.36 -7.11 -4.98
CA THR A 76 3.73 -8.44 -5.20
C THR A 76 4.38 -9.52 -4.33
N ASP A 77 5.25 -9.11 -3.41
CA ASP A 77 6.06 -9.95 -2.54
C ASP A 77 5.99 -9.45 -1.09
N GLU A 78 4.75 -9.15 -0.64
CA GLU A 78 4.44 -8.76 0.74
C GLU A 78 5.24 -7.54 1.25
N GLY A 79 5.57 -6.61 0.36
CA GLY A 79 6.24 -5.35 0.70
C GLY A 79 7.76 -5.42 0.75
N GLN A 80 8.37 -6.52 0.29
CA GLN A 80 9.84 -6.66 0.23
C GLN A 80 10.43 -5.88 -0.96
N CYS A 81 9.87 -6.02 -2.16
CA CYS A 81 10.28 -5.27 -3.34
C CYS A 81 9.17 -4.34 -3.82
N TRP A 82 9.57 -3.17 -4.29
CA TRP A 82 8.65 -2.12 -4.73
C TRP A 82 8.90 -1.73 -6.17
N GLN A 83 7.82 -1.65 -6.94
CA GLN A 83 7.80 -1.10 -8.29
C GLN A 83 7.00 0.20 -8.29
N THR A 84 7.41 1.13 -9.14
CA THR A 84 6.73 2.42 -9.33
C THR A 84 5.99 2.44 -10.66
N TYR A 85 4.78 2.98 -10.65
CA TYR A 85 3.98 3.17 -11.86
C TYR A 85 3.43 4.59 -11.92
N THR A 86 3.59 5.24 -13.06
CA THR A 86 3.06 6.58 -13.30
C THR A 86 1.64 6.48 -13.83
N PHE A 87 0.65 6.75 -12.99
CA PHE A 87 -0.77 6.56 -13.32
C PHE A 87 -1.37 7.72 -14.14
N THR A 88 -0.72 8.89 -14.13
CA THR A 88 -1.16 10.06 -14.90
C THR A 88 0.01 10.94 -15.32
N ARG A 89 -0.17 11.69 -16.41
CA ARG A 89 0.82 12.70 -16.86
C ARG A 89 0.70 14.00 -16.07
N GLU A 90 -0.49 14.33 -15.61
CA GLU A 90 -0.78 15.56 -14.87
C GLU A 90 -0.89 15.23 -13.37
N PRO A 91 0.06 15.67 -12.54
CA PRO A 91 0.03 15.41 -11.10
C PRO A 91 -1.23 15.93 -10.42
N ILE A 92 -1.66 15.21 -9.39
CA ILE A 92 -2.85 15.54 -8.61
C ILE A 92 -2.50 15.70 -7.14
N TYR A 93 -3.25 16.56 -6.45
CA TYR A 93 -3.25 16.57 -4.99
C TYR A 93 -4.04 15.37 -4.50
N PHE A 94 -3.32 14.41 -3.95
CA PHE A 94 -3.89 13.20 -3.39
C PHE A 94 -4.74 13.49 -2.16
N THR A 95 -5.88 12.80 -2.06
CA THR A 95 -6.80 12.91 -0.93
C THR A 95 -7.09 11.56 -0.28
N GLY A 96 -7.19 10.48 -1.05
CA GLY A 96 -7.49 9.17 -0.50
C GLY A 96 -7.41 8.02 -1.50
N LEU A 97 -7.34 6.81 -0.94
CA LEU A 97 -7.44 5.55 -1.66
C LEU A 97 -8.82 4.92 -1.37
N ALA A 98 -9.43 4.33 -2.38
CA ALA A 98 -10.67 3.57 -2.25
C ALA A 98 -10.53 2.23 -2.97
N SER A 99 -10.73 1.13 -2.24
CA SER A 99 -10.77 -0.23 -2.74
C SER A 99 -12.10 -0.90 -2.38
N GLU A 100 -12.41 -2.02 -3.04
CA GLU A 100 -13.57 -2.83 -2.67
C GLU A 100 -13.41 -3.38 -1.24
N PRO A 101 -14.44 -3.30 -0.38
CA PRO A 101 -14.40 -3.87 0.95
C PRO A 101 -14.06 -5.37 0.94
N GLY A 102 -13.22 -5.79 1.89
CA GLY A 102 -12.80 -7.20 2.06
C GLY A 102 -11.50 -7.57 1.35
N ALA A 103 -10.82 -6.61 0.71
CA ALA A 103 -9.46 -6.76 0.16
C ALA A 103 -9.31 -7.92 -0.84
N ARG A 104 -10.39 -8.30 -1.54
CA ARG A 104 -10.38 -9.36 -2.57
C ARG A 104 -10.22 -8.82 -3.99
N SER A 105 -10.54 -7.55 -4.19
CA SER A 105 -10.39 -6.93 -5.49
C SER A 105 -8.92 -6.65 -5.80
N MET A 106 -8.62 -6.64 -7.09
CA MET A 106 -7.38 -6.12 -7.65
C MET A 106 -7.53 -4.67 -8.13
N ASN A 107 -8.68 -4.04 -7.85
CA ASN A 107 -8.97 -2.68 -8.27
C ASN A 107 -8.70 -1.69 -7.14
N ILE A 108 -8.01 -0.61 -7.49
CA ILE A 108 -7.77 0.52 -6.59
C ILE A 108 -8.16 1.83 -7.27
N SER A 109 -8.91 2.67 -6.58
CA SER A 109 -9.25 4.02 -7.02
C SER A 109 -8.47 5.06 -6.21
N ILE A 110 -7.65 5.84 -6.90
CA ILE A 110 -6.89 6.96 -6.36
C ILE A 110 -7.74 8.22 -6.52
N TRP A 111 -7.99 8.93 -5.42
CA TRP A 111 -8.79 10.16 -5.43
C TRP A 111 -7.94 11.39 -5.17
N GLY A 112 -8.23 12.46 -5.89
CA GLY A 112 -7.56 13.74 -5.71
C GLY A 112 -8.21 14.86 -6.49
N PHE A 113 -7.53 16.00 -6.54
CA PHE A 113 -7.94 17.12 -7.36
C PHE A 113 -6.76 17.69 -8.15
N THR A 114 -7.04 18.22 -9.34
CA THR A 114 -6.02 18.80 -10.21
C THR A 114 -5.59 20.19 -9.71
N GLU A 115 -4.32 20.52 -9.96
CA GLU A 115 -3.80 21.86 -9.75
C GLU A 115 -4.22 22.76 -10.93
N SER A 116 -5.46 23.24 -10.90
CA SER A 116 -5.95 24.21 -11.89
C SER A 116 -6.15 25.58 -11.25
N PHE A 117 -5.61 26.61 -11.92
CA PHE A 117 -5.61 28.00 -11.44
C PHE A 117 -7.02 28.61 -11.29
N LEU A 118 -8.00 28.07 -12.03
CA LEU A 118 -9.36 28.61 -12.12
C LEU A 118 -10.38 27.78 -11.34
N THR A 119 -10.27 26.45 -11.32
CA THR A 119 -11.20 25.56 -10.60
C THR A 119 -10.49 24.28 -10.16
N ARG A 120 -10.63 23.90 -8.88
CA ARG A 120 -10.24 22.57 -8.39
C ARG A 120 -11.25 21.54 -8.88
N GLN A 121 -10.85 20.66 -9.79
CA GLN A 121 -11.69 19.57 -10.27
C GLN A 121 -11.30 18.27 -9.57
N TRP A 122 -12.29 17.57 -9.04
CA TRP A 122 -12.10 16.23 -8.47
C TRP A 122 -11.89 15.22 -9.59
N VAL A 123 -10.90 14.37 -9.41
CA VAL A 123 -10.56 13.31 -10.36
C VAL A 123 -10.30 12.02 -9.59
N SER A 124 -10.66 10.90 -10.22
CA SER A 124 -10.34 9.57 -9.71
C SER A 124 -9.70 8.72 -10.81
N TYR A 125 -8.58 8.09 -10.47
CA TYR A 125 -7.87 7.16 -11.35
C TYR A 125 -8.03 5.76 -10.78
N THR A 126 -8.69 4.88 -11.54
CA THR A 126 -8.85 3.48 -11.13
C THR A 126 -7.87 2.61 -11.89
N ILE A 127 -7.08 1.81 -11.18
CA ILE A 127 -6.10 0.88 -11.72
C ILE A 127 -6.60 -0.53 -11.41
N ASP A 128 -6.62 -1.39 -12.44
CA ASP A 128 -6.90 -2.82 -12.34
C ASP A 128 -5.58 -3.57 -12.51
N PHE A 129 -5.18 -4.34 -11.49
CA PHE A 129 -3.91 -5.07 -11.48
C PHE A 129 -3.98 -6.48 -12.10
N LYS A 130 -5.09 -6.89 -12.73
CA LYS A 130 -5.22 -8.22 -13.36
C LYS A 130 -4.05 -8.57 -14.28
N ASP A 131 -3.63 -7.65 -15.14
CA ASP A 131 -2.56 -7.90 -16.11
C ASP A 131 -1.17 -7.97 -15.47
N ALA A 132 -1.00 -7.39 -14.27
CA ALA A 132 0.25 -7.50 -13.51
C ALA A 132 0.42 -8.88 -12.86
N LEU A 133 -0.66 -9.64 -12.70
CA LEU A 133 -0.71 -10.97 -12.09
C LEU A 133 -1.05 -12.08 -13.10
N GLU A 134 -0.65 -11.94 -14.37
CA GLU A 134 -0.94 -12.94 -15.42
C GLU A 134 -0.47 -14.38 -15.11
N ARG A 135 0.34 -14.59 -14.06
CA ARG A 135 0.51 -15.91 -13.43
C ARG A 135 -0.45 -16.06 -12.26
N SER A 136 -1.55 -16.76 -12.49
CA SER A 136 -2.37 -17.34 -11.41
C SER A 136 -1.45 -18.19 -10.51
N CYS A 137 -1.40 -17.89 -9.22
CA CYS A 137 -0.68 -18.69 -8.24
C CYS A 137 -1.17 -20.14 -8.31
N GLU A 138 -0.34 -21.04 -8.85
CA GLU A 138 -0.51 -22.47 -8.59
C GLU A 138 -0.12 -22.67 -7.12
N CYS A 139 -1.09 -23.04 -6.27
CA CYS A 139 -0.82 -23.40 -4.88
C CYS A 139 0.14 -24.60 -4.84
N LEU A 140 1.44 -24.35 -4.79
CA LEU A 140 2.38 -25.31 -4.25
C LEU A 140 2.22 -25.27 -2.73
N PRO A 141 2.01 -26.42 -2.07
CA PRO A 141 1.76 -26.47 -0.64
C PRO A 141 3.06 -26.21 0.13
N GLU A 142 3.47 -24.95 0.26
CA GLU A 142 4.39 -24.57 1.33
C GLU A 142 3.61 -24.44 2.63
N LYS A 143 3.99 -25.30 3.58
CA LYS A 143 3.39 -25.41 4.91
C LYS A 143 3.62 -24.12 5.69
N TRP A 144 2.64 -23.22 5.68
CA TRP A 144 2.55 -22.13 6.66
C TRP A 144 2.22 -22.72 8.04
N ALA A 145 3.24 -22.89 8.87
CA ALA A 145 3.11 -23.28 10.28
C ALA A 145 3.44 -22.05 11.16
N PRO A 146 2.52 -21.61 12.04
CA PRO A 146 2.65 -20.34 12.76
C PRO A 146 3.73 -20.34 13.87
N PHE A 147 4.54 -21.39 14.00
CA PHE A 147 5.57 -21.54 15.04
C PHE A 147 6.78 -22.37 14.56
N CYS A 148 7.33 -22.05 13.39
CA CYS A 148 8.71 -22.39 13.04
C CYS A 148 9.47 -21.16 12.54
N ARG A 149 9.93 -20.34 13.49
CA ARG A 149 11.35 -19.92 13.57
C ARG A 149 11.78 -19.99 15.03
#